data_AF-A0A938FQ60-F1
#
_entry.id   AF-A0A938FQ60-F1
#
_cell.length_a   1.000
_cell.length_b   1.000
_cell.length_c   1.000
_cell.angle_alpha   90.00
_cell.angle_beta   90.00
_cell.angle_gamma   90.00
#
_symmetry.space_group_name_H-M   'P 1'
#
loop_
_entity.id
_entity.type
_entity.pdbx_description
1 polymer ?
#
loop_
_entity_poly.entity_id
_entity_poly.type
_entity_poly.pdbx_seq_one_letter_code
_entity_poly.pdbx_strand_id
1 'polypeptide(L)'
;ENCVRLCERYVDFAIANKGHFRVMFRADLCQMHESPETQKAADDAFATLLDAVSEMVGDSASLDEIRVQATAMWSLAHGLATLIIDGPLETKIGKVSDRRALVRSVAQLAAKGFRGA
;
A
#
# COMPACT_ATOMS: atom_id res chain seq x y z
N GLU A 1 -6.54 -12.77 1.24
CA GLU A 1 -5.54 -12.93 0.16
C GLU A 1 -5.41 -11.68 -0.71
N ASN A 2 -6.50 -10.97 -1.03
CA ASN A 2 -6.46 -9.79 -1.89
C ASN A 2 -5.62 -8.62 -1.33
N CYS A 3 -5.76 -8.26 -0.05
CA CYS A 3 -4.91 -7.23 0.58
C CYS A 3 -3.39 -7.56 0.52
N VAL A 4 -3.04 -8.84 0.64
CA VAL A 4 -1.62 -9.28 0.55
C VAL A 4 -1.10 -9.08 -0.87
N ARG A 5 -1.88 -9.49 -1.88
CA ARG A 5 -1.52 -9.30 -3.29
C ARG A 5 -1.45 -7.83 -3.67
N LEU A 6 -2.34 -6.98 -3.14
CA LEU A 6 -2.29 -5.53 -3.35
C LEU A 6 -1.02 -4.92 -2.77
N CYS A 7 -0.61 -5.32 -1.58
CA CYS A 7 0.65 -4.86 -0.99
C CYS A 7 1.86 -5.23 -1.88
N GLU A 8 1.92 -6.48 -2.39
CA GLU A 8 2.96 -6.87 -3.37
C GLU A 8 2.93 -5.99 -4.62
N ARG A 9 1.75 -5.81 -5.23
CA ARG A 9 1.58 -5.01 -6.45
C ARG A 9 1.96 -3.55 -6.24
N TYR A 10 1.63 -2.98 -5.09
CA TYR A 10 1.99 -1.62 -4.71
C TYR A 10 3.52 -1.46 -4.64
N VAL A 11 4.20 -2.38 -3.96
CA VAL A 11 5.67 -2.35 -3.83
C VAL A 11 6.35 -2.62 -5.18
N ASP A 12 5.85 -3.57 -5.97
CA ASP A 12 6.33 -3.85 -7.33
C ASP A 12 6.22 -2.59 -8.21
N PHE A 13 5.07 -1.91 -8.17
CA PHE A 13 4.85 -0.66 -8.91
C PHE A 13 5.84 0.43 -8.48
N ALA A 14 6.03 0.62 -7.17
CA ALA A 14 6.94 1.62 -6.63
C ALA A 14 8.39 1.37 -7.06
N ILE A 15 8.84 0.10 -7.04
CA ILE A 15 10.18 -0.30 -7.46
C ILE A 15 10.37 -0.10 -8.98
N ALA A 16 9.37 -0.46 -9.78
CA ALA A 16 9.43 -0.28 -11.23
C ALA A 16 9.37 1.20 -11.65
N ASN A 17 8.72 2.04 -10.85
CA ASN A 17 8.44 3.44 -11.17
C ASN A 17 8.98 4.43 -10.12
N LYS A 18 10.21 4.24 -9.65
CA LYS A 18 10.79 5.02 -8.53
C LYS A 18 10.66 6.54 -8.66
N GLY A 19 10.86 7.07 -9.88
CA GLY A 19 10.71 8.50 -10.16
C GLY A 19 9.29 8.99 -9.89
N HIS A 20 8.30 8.33 -10.48
CA HIS A 20 6.88 8.61 -10.23
C HIS A 20 6.53 8.45 -8.75
N PHE A 21 6.93 7.33 -8.12
CA PHE A 21 6.63 7.04 -6.72
C PHE A 21 7.12 8.15 -5.78
N ARG A 22 8.33 8.70 -6.02
CA ARG A 22 8.90 9.76 -5.18
C ARG A 22 8.18 11.11 -5.31
N VAL A 23 7.49 11.38 -6.41
CA VAL A 23 6.84 12.69 -6.67
C VAL A 23 5.31 12.64 -6.59
N MET A 24 4.67 11.51 -6.88
CA MET A 24 3.20 11.43 -6.98
C MET A 24 2.46 11.65 -5.65
N PHE A 25 3.16 11.52 -4.51
CA PHE A 25 2.61 11.79 -3.17
C PHE A 25 3.04 13.16 -2.59
N ARG A 26 3.79 13.95 -3.37
CA ARG A 26 4.30 15.27 -2.98
C ARG A 26 3.36 16.34 -3.51
N ALA A 27 2.49 16.87 -2.65
CA ALA A 27 1.51 17.90 -3.06
C ALA A 27 2.17 19.21 -3.55
N ASP A 28 3.45 19.44 -3.25
CA ASP A 28 4.25 20.55 -3.76
C ASP A 28 4.79 20.32 -5.19
N LEU A 29 4.83 19.06 -5.65
CA LEU A 29 5.37 18.66 -6.96
C LEU A 29 4.32 18.08 -7.90
N CYS A 30 3.24 17.49 -7.35
CA CYS A 30 2.18 16.84 -8.10
C CYS A 30 0.84 17.45 -7.70
N GLN A 31 0.33 18.35 -8.53
CA GLN A 31 -0.98 18.97 -8.36
C GLN A 31 -2.05 18.08 -9.01
N MET A 32 -2.43 16.98 -8.37
CA MET A 32 -3.41 16.03 -8.93
C MET A 32 -4.75 16.68 -9.32
N HIS A 33 -5.16 17.72 -8.59
CA HIS A 33 -6.39 18.46 -8.83
C HIS A 33 -6.40 19.25 -10.16
N GLU A 34 -5.25 19.47 -10.79
CA GLU A 34 -5.14 20.16 -12.08
C GLU A 34 -5.50 19.25 -13.27
N SER A 35 -5.61 17.93 -13.06
CA SER A 35 -6.02 16.97 -14.10
C SER A 35 -7.16 16.08 -13.60
N PRO A 36 -8.39 16.25 -14.14
CA PRO A 36 -9.53 15.38 -13.82
C PRO A 36 -9.25 13.90 -14.08
N GLU A 37 -8.49 13.58 -15.14
CA GLU A 37 -8.12 12.20 -15.49
C GLU A 37 -7.20 11.59 -14.45
N THR A 38 -6.23 12.38 -13.94
CA THR A 38 -5.31 11.95 -12.88
C THR A 38 -6.05 11.74 -11.57
N GLN A 39 -6.95 12.66 -11.20
CA GLN A 39 -7.78 12.51 -10.01
C GLN A 39 -8.64 11.24 -10.10
N LYS A 40 -9.30 11.02 -11.24
CA LYS A 40 -10.08 9.80 -11.47
C LYS A 40 -9.24 8.54 -11.34
N ALA A 41 -8.04 8.52 -11.93
CA ALA A 41 -7.16 7.36 -11.83
C ALA A 41 -6.70 7.09 -10.39
N ALA A 42 -6.45 8.14 -9.60
CA ALA A 42 -6.13 8.01 -8.18
C ALA A 42 -7.29 7.45 -7.38
N ASP A 43 -8.51 7.95 -7.62
CA ASP A 43 -9.72 7.50 -6.95
C ASP A 43 -10.04 6.03 -7.29
N ASP A 44 -9.94 5.65 -8.58
CA ASP A 44 -10.15 4.27 -9.03
C ASP A 44 -9.11 3.30 -8.42
N ALA A 45 -7.84 3.75 -8.31
CA ALA A 45 -6.79 2.95 -7.66
C ALA A 45 -7.04 2.77 -6.15
N PHE A 46 -7.52 3.82 -5.47
CA PHE A 46 -7.85 3.75 -4.06
C PHE A 46 -9.12 2.92 -3.80
N ALA A 47 -10.12 2.99 -4.69
CA ALA A 47 -11.31 2.15 -4.62
C ALA A 47 -10.95 0.65 -4.62
N THR A 48 -9.96 0.25 -5.41
CA THR A 48 -9.46 -1.14 -5.42
C THR A 48 -8.96 -1.59 -4.03
N LEU A 49 -8.35 -0.68 -3.25
CA LEU A 49 -7.94 -0.97 -1.87
C LEU A 49 -9.15 -1.08 -0.94
N LEU A 50 -10.13 -0.18 -1.06
CA LEU A 50 -11.35 -0.21 -0.27
C LEU A 50 -12.11 -1.53 -0.48
N ASP A 51 -12.22 -2.00 -1.72
CA ASP A 51 -12.88 -3.26 -2.05
C ASP A 51 -12.19 -4.45 -1.37
N ALA A 52 -10.85 -4.54 -1.52
CA ALA A 52 -10.09 -5.63 -0.92
C ALA A 52 -10.14 -5.63 0.62
N VAL A 53 -10.18 -4.44 1.23
CA VAL A 53 -10.32 -4.30 2.68
C VAL A 53 -11.73 -4.68 3.13
N SER A 54 -12.76 -4.27 2.39
CA SER A 54 -14.16 -4.63 2.68
C SER A 54 -14.34 -6.15 2.70
N GLU A 55 -13.80 -6.85 1.69
CA GLU A 55 -13.76 -8.32 1.67
C GLU A 55 -12.98 -8.93 2.84
N MET A 56 -11.96 -8.23 3.35
CA MET A 56 -11.12 -8.72 4.44
C MET A 56 -11.81 -8.61 5.80
N VAL A 57 -12.54 -7.52 6.04
CA VAL A 57 -13.21 -7.22 7.33
C VAL A 57 -14.62 -7.79 7.39
N GLY A 58 -15.25 -8.05 6.25
CA GLY A 58 -16.57 -8.65 6.13
C GLY A 58 -17.72 -7.64 6.15
N ASP A 59 -18.91 -8.11 5.77
CA ASP A 59 -20.10 -7.29 5.49
C ASP A 59 -20.66 -6.53 6.70
N SER A 60 -20.28 -6.93 7.92
CA SER A 60 -20.71 -6.28 9.15
C SER A 60 -19.87 -5.06 9.53
N ALA A 61 -18.75 -4.81 8.84
CA ALA A 61 -17.88 -3.70 9.14
C ALA A 61 -18.53 -2.37 8.73
N SER A 62 -18.42 -1.39 9.62
CA SER A 62 -18.77 0.00 9.35
C SER A 62 -17.83 0.63 8.32
N LEU A 63 -18.29 1.72 7.70
CA LEU A 63 -17.46 2.51 6.77
C LEU A 63 -16.20 3.07 7.45
N ASP A 64 -16.28 3.44 8.73
CA ASP A 64 -15.14 3.96 9.46
C ASP A 64 -14.10 2.87 9.75
N GLU A 65 -14.52 1.65 10.08
CA GLU A 65 -13.62 0.50 10.20
C GLU A 65 -12.91 0.21 8.87
N ILE A 66 -13.64 0.20 7.75
CA ILE A 66 -13.05 0.01 6.42
C ILE A 66 -12.02 1.10 6.12
N ARG A 67 -12.32 2.37 6.41
CA ARG A 67 -11.40 3.49 6.18
C ARG A 67 -10.14 3.39 7.04
N VAL A 68 -10.27 3.04 8.31
CA VAL A 68 -9.13 2.86 9.23
C VAL A 68 -8.24 1.72 8.73
N GLN A 69 -8.84 0.58 8.36
CA GLN A 69 -8.11 -0.58 7.87
C GLN A 69 -7.43 -0.34 6.52
N ALA A 70 -8.11 0.35 5.59
CA ALA A 70 -7.52 0.78 4.32
C ALA A 70 -6.34 1.73 4.53
N THR A 71 -6.49 2.70 5.43
CA THR A 71 -5.40 3.64 5.78
C THR A 71 -4.20 2.89 6.38
N ALA A 72 -4.43 1.93 7.26
CA ALA A 72 -3.36 1.13 7.86
C ALA A 72 -2.64 0.27 6.80
N MET A 73 -3.38 -0.41 5.93
CA MET A 73 -2.83 -1.21 4.83
C MET A 73 -2.04 -0.36 3.84
N TRP A 74 -2.56 0.82 3.48
CA TRP A 74 -1.88 1.73 2.58
C TRP A 74 -0.58 2.27 3.20
N SER A 75 -0.63 2.67 4.46
CA SER A 75 0.53 3.15 5.22
C SER A 75 1.63 2.08 5.30
N LEU A 76 1.25 0.82 5.53
CA LEU A 76 2.18 -0.30 5.56
C LEU A 76 2.87 -0.49 4.20
N ALA A 77 2.09 -0.57 3.11
CA ALA A 77 2.62 -0.77 1.77
C ALA A 77 3.52 0.40 1.34
N HIS A 78 3.09 1.64 1.62
CA HIS A 78 3.84 2.85 1.33
C HIS A 78 5.16 2.89 2.11
N GLY A 79 5.11 2.67 3.43
CA GLY A 79 6.30 2.62 4.28
C GLY A 79 7.28 1.53 3.85
N LEU A 80 6.78 0.35 3.48
CA LEU A 80 7.62 -0.75 3.01
C LEU A 80 8.29 -0.41 1.66
N ALA A 81 7.54 0.19 0.72
CA ALA A 81 8.11 0.66 -0.54
C ALA A 81 9.20 1.70 -0.32
N THR A 82 8.96 2.69 0.55
CA THR A 82 9.95 3.73 0.90
C THR A 82 11.20 3.12 1.53
N LEU A 83 11.04 2.22 2.51
CA LEU A 83 12.16 1.54 3.18
C LEU A 83 12.99 0.67 2.22
N ILE A 84 12.37 0.11 1.18
CA ILE A 84 13.04 -0.67 0.13
C ILE A 84 13.76 0.23 -0.88
N ILE A 85 13.13 1.33 -1.30
CA ILE A 85 13.63 2.19 -2.39
C ILE A 85 14.70 3.15 -1.87
N ASP A 86 14.43 3.80 -0.75
CA ASP A 86 15.28 4.84 -0.16
C ASP A 86 16.11 4.30 1.02
N GLY A 87 15.76 3.13 1.56
CA GLY A 87 16.41 2.54 2.72
C GLY A 87 15.75 2.97 4.05
N PRO A 88 16.28 2.53 5.21
CA PRO A 88 17.49 1.75 5.39
C PRO A 88 17.22 0.24 5.60
N LEU A 89 16.18 -0.35 4.97
CA LEU A 89 15.69 -1.69 5.35
C LEU A 89 16.81 -2.73 5.48
N GLU A 90 17.54 -2.99 4.39
CA GLU A 90 18.58 -4.04 4.36
C GLU A 90 19.78 -3.75 5.28
N THR A 91 20.02 -2.48 5.65
CA THR A 91 21.09 -2.16 6.61
C THR A 91 20.65 -2.37 8.06
N LYS A 92 19.35 -2.46 8.31
CA LYS A 92 18.78 -2.69 9.66
C LYS A 92 18.43 -4.14 9.92
N ILE A 93 17.90 -4.85 8.92
CA ILE A 93 17.44 -6.25 9.09
C ILE A 93 18.35 -7.28 8.40
N GLY A 94 19.41 -6.83 7.73
CA GLY A 94 20.28 -7.68 6.91
C GLY A 94 19.83 -7.78 5.46
N LYS A 95 20.67 -8.40 4.62
CA LYS A 95 20.38 -8.59 3.19
C LYS A 95 19.12 -9.41 2.99
N VAL A 96 18.24 -8.94 2.12
CA VAL A 96 17.00 -9.63 1.76
C VAL A 96 17.22 -10.39 0.45
N SER A 97 17.25 -11.72 0.52
CA SER A 97 17.47 -12.59 -0.66
C SER A 97 16.23 -12.68 -1.56
N ASP A 98 15.03 -12.66 -0.96
CA ASP A 98 13.75 -12.60 -1.68
C ASP A 98 12.88 -11.48 -1.12
N ARG A 99 12.91 -10.34 -1.80
CA ARG A 99 12.12 -9.17 -1.44
C ARG A 99 10.62 -9.42 -1.50
N ARG A 100 10.16 -10.18 -2.50
CA ARG A 100 8.73 -10.44 -2.68
C ARG A 100 8.21 -11.33 -1.56
N ALA A 101 8.98 -12.35 -1.16
CA ALA A 101 8.65 -13.18 0.00
C ALA A 101 8.59 -12.36 1.30
N LEU A 102 9.52 -11.41 1.49
CA LEU A 102 9.48 -10.50 2.64
C LEU A 102 8.21 -9.64 2.63
N VAL A 103 7.90 -8.98 1.50
CA VAL A 103 6.68 -8.15 1.35
C VAL A 103 5.42 -8.95 1.65
N ARG A 104 5.33 -10.17 1.09
CA ARG A 104 4.22 -11.09 1.35
C ARG A 104 4.07 -11.38 2.84
N SER A 105 5.18 -11.71 3.51
CA SER A 105 5.19 -12.09 4.93
C SER A 105 4.74 -10.94 5.83
N VAL A 106 5.23 -9.72 5.56
CA VAL A 106 4.82 -8.49 6.26
C VAL A 106 3.33 -8.22 6.05
N ALA A 107 2.85 -8.31 4.81
CA ALA A 107 1.44 -8.10 4.50
C ALA A 107 0.52 -9.17 5.11
N GLN A 108 0.95 -10.43 5.16
CA GLN A 108 0.24 -11.51 5.83
C GLN A 108 0.16 -11.29 7.35
N LEU A 109 1.26 -10.84 7.96
CA LEU A 109 1.27 -10.50 9.39
C LEU A 109 0.27 -9.39 9.70
N ALA A 110 0.30 -8.30 8.93
CA ALA A 110 -0.62 -7.18 9.11
C ALA A 110 -2.09 -7.60 8.89
N ALA A 111 -2.39 -8.30 7.80
CA ALA A 111 -3.75 -8.76 7.50
C ALA A 111 -4.31 -9.71 8.57
N LYS A 112 -3.47 -10.51 9.25
CA LYS A 112 -3.89 -11.33 10.40
C LYS A 112 -4.22 -10.46 11.61
N GLY A 113 -3.37 -9.48 11.92
CA GLY A 113 -3.60 -8.55 13.03
C GLY A 113 -4.88 -7.74 12.86
N PHE A 114 -5.18 -7.33 11.62
CA PHE A 114 -6.37 -6.54 11.29
C PHE A 114 -7.68 -7.32 11.31
N ARG A 115 -7.64 -8.66 11.19
CA ARG A 115 -8.84 -9.52 11.29
C ARG A 115 -9.19 -9.91 12.74
N GLY A 116 -8.25 -9.74 13.67
CA GLY A 116 -8.41 -10.12 15.06
C GLY A 116 -8.53 -8.94 16.02
N ALA A 117 -8.55 -7.72 15.51
CA ALA A 117 -8.72 -6.47 16.25
C ALA A 117 -10.18 -6.01 16.23
#